data_AF-A0A5Q4ETR7-F1
#
_entry.id   AF-A0A5Q4ETR7-F1
#
_cell.length_a   1.000
_cell.length_b   1.000
_cell.length_c   1.000
_cell.angle_alpha   90.00
_cell.angle_beta   90.00
_cell.angle_gamma   90.00
#
_symmetry.space_group_name_H-M   'P 1'
#
loop_
_entity.id
_entity.type
_entity.pdbx_description
1 polymer ?
#
loop_
_entity_poly.entity_id
_entity_poly.type
_entity_poly.pdbx_seq_one_letter_code
_entity_poly.pdbx_strand_id
1 'polypeptide(L)'
;MRIAIILFILAAILLAGGFYAYTSAPPEANAATALIVPGVSAVILITLGLLLMAASARGRTVAARRLHIAGMVLALAYAAAFAHRAQAAGVEVRAHEEAASQFEELVGEGLEENTEENRRAFFEELEAPQYSKAYLTGTLWTLSGFAFVTFLALLFTRPGKPAPSPSPSPSAE
;
A
#
# COMPACT_ATOMS: atom_id res chain seq x y z
N MET A 1 -5.75 -15.59 -16.62
CA MET A 1 -4.35 -15.58 -16.13
C MET A 1 -3.80 -14.17 -15.91
N ARG A 2 -3.79 -13.27 -16.91
CA ARG A 2 -3.21 -11.92 -16.80
C ARG A 2 -3.65 -11.13 -15.55
N ILE A 3 -4.95 -11.10 -15.28
CA ILE A 3 -5.53 -10.42 -14.11
C ILE A 3 -4.98 -10.96 -12.78
N ALA A 4 -4.85 -12.29 -12.65
CA ALA A 4 -4.31 -12.90 -11.42
C ALA A 4 -2.83 -12.54 -11.22
N ILE A 5 -2.04 -12.50 -12.31
CA ILE A 5 -0.64 -12.08 -12.27
C ILE A 5 -0.53 -10.64 -11.76
N ILE A 6 -1.37 -9.73 -12.26
CA ILE A 6 -1.41 -8.33 -11.80
C ILE A 6 -1.67 -8.26 -10.28
N LEU A 7 -2.63 -9.04 -9.77
CA LEU A 7 -2.94 -9.09 -8.34
C LEU A 7 -1.77 -9.65 -7.51
N PHE A 8 -1.08 -10.67 -8.00
CA PHE A 8 0.11 -11.23 -7.33
C PHE A 8 1.29 -10.26 -7.31
N ILE A 9 1.51 -9.51 -8.40
CA ILE A 9 2.54 -8.47 -8.47
C ILE A 9 2.23 -7.38 -7.43
N LEU A 10 0.98 -6.90 -7.36
CA LEU A 10 0.60 -5.91 -6.36
C LEU A 10 0.79 -6.48 -4.93
N ALA A 11 0.39 -7.72 -4.67
CA ALA A 11 0.59 -8.35 -3.37
C ALA A 11 2.08 -8.42 -2.97
N ALA A 12 2.97 -8.78 -3.90
CA ALA A 12 4.41 -8.79 -3.66
C ALA A 12 4.97 -7.40 -3.36
N ILE A 13 4.52 -6.37 -4.10
CA ILE A 13 4.90 -4.97 -3.86
C ILE A 13 4.43 -4.51 -2.47
N LEU A 14 3.21 -4.86 -2.07
CA LEU A 14 2.70 -4.52 -0.74
C LEU A 14 3.53 -5.17 0.37
N LEU A 15 3.88 -6.45 0.22
CA LEU A 15 4.74 -7.14 1.19
C LEU A 15 6.14 -6.50 1.25
N ALA A 16 6.74 -6.22 0.11
CA ALA A 16 8.05 -5.57 0.05
C ALA A 16 8.03 -4.17 0.68
N GLY A 17 7.01 -3.36 0.38
CA GLY A 17 6.85 -2.03 0.97
C GLY A 17 6.57 -2.07 2.48
N GLY A 18 5.73 -3.01 2.93
CA GLY A 18 5.48 -3.22 4.36
C GLY A 18 6.72 -3.68 5.12
N PHE A 19 7.51 -4.58 4.52
CA PHE A 19 8.79 -5.03 5.08
C PHE A 19 9.83 -3.90 5.13
N TYR A 20 9.93 -3.09 4.07
CA TYR A 20 10.78 -1.91 4.05
C TYR A 20 10.39 -0.90 5.14
N ALA A 21 9.09 -0.60 5.28
CA ALA A 21 8.60 0.31 6.31
C ALA A 21 8.86 -0.24 7.73
N TYR A 22 8.73 -1.56 7.93
CA TYR A 22 9.04 -2.22 9.20
C TYR A 22 10.53 -2.11 9.56
N THR A 23 11.42 -2.39 8.61
CA THR A 23 12.88 -2.36 8.84
C THR A 23 13.47 -0.96 8.94
N SER A 24 12.80 0.03 8.34
CA SER A 24 13.22 1.45 8.39
C SER A 24 12.61 2.23 9.55
N ALA A 25 11.64 1.65 10.27
CA ALA A 25 11.01 2.31 11.40
C ALA A 25 11.97 2.36 12.61
N PRO A 26 12.09 3.52 13.29
CA PRO A 26 12.80 3.57 14.56
C PRO A 26 12.11 2.67 15.60
N PRO A 27 12.84 2.12 16.58
CA PRO A 27 12.30 1.14 17.56
C PRO A 27 11.07 1.65 18.33
N GLU A 28 10.98 2.96 18.51
CA GLU A 28 9.90 3.67 19.22
C GLU A 28 8.65 3.87 18.35
N ALA A 29 8.78 3.84 17.03
CA ALA A 29 7.63 3.85 16.13
C ALA A 29 7.03 2.45 16.09
N ASN A 30 5.72 2.33 16.27
CA ASN A 30 4.98 1.06 16.27
C ASN A 30 5.09 0.31 14.92
N ALA A 31 6.25 -0.27 14.66
CA ALA A 31 6.69 -0.83 13.38
C ALA A 31 5.78 -1.99 12.96
N ALA A 32 5.22 -2.72 13.93
CA ALA A 32 4.30 -3.82 13.68
C ALA A 32 3.08 -3.38 12.85
N THR A 33 2.54 -2.19 13.09
CA THR A 33 1.40 -1.68 12.32
C THR A 33 1.73 -1.43 10.85
N ALA A 34 2.98 -1.07 10.54
CA ALA A 34 3.44 -0.87 9.16
C ALA A 34 3.49 -2.18 8.36
N LEU A 35 3.63 -3.34 9.03
CA LEU A 35 3.64 -4.65 8.40
C LEU A 35 2.23 -5.27 8.30
N ILE A 36 1.38 -5.05 9.31
CA ILE A 36 0.05 -5.67 9.39
C ILE A 36 -0.82 -5.25 8.20
N VAL A 37 -0.92 -3.95 7.92
CA VAL A 37 -1.83 -3.46 6.87
C VAL A 37 -1.41 -3.96 5.47
N PRO A 38 -0.15 -3.82 5.02
CA PRO A 38 0.27 -4.36 3.74
C PRO A 38 0.23 -5.89 3.70
N GLY A 39 0.52 -6.58 4.81
CA GLY A 39 0.45 -8.03 4.92
C GLY A 39 -0.97 -8.58 4.73
N VAL A 40 -1.95 -8.01 5.43
CA VAL A 40 -3.37 -8.40 5.29
C VAL A 40 -3.85 -8.12 3.86
N SER A 41 -3.51 -6.96 3.31
CA SER A 41 -3.87 -6.60 1.92
C SER A 41 -3.27 -7.58 0.90
N ALA A 42 -2.01 -8.00 1.10
CA ALA A 42 -1.37 -8.98 0.23
C ALA A 42 -2.07 -10.35 0.28
N VAL A 43 -2.44 -10.83 1.47
CA VAL A 43 -3.19 -12.09 1.63
C VAL A 43 -4.54 -12.04 0.91
N ILE A 44 -5.26 -10.92 1.01
CA ILE A 44 -6.54 -10.71 0.31
C ILE A 44 -6.34 -10.78 -1.22
N LEU A 45 -5.32 -10.08 -1.75
CA LEU A 45 -5.03 -10.06 -3.19
C LEU A 45 -4.59 -11.43 -3.72
N ILE A 46 -3.77 -12.16 -2.96
CA ILE A 46 -3.36 -13.53 -3.29
C ILE A 46 -4.58 -14.44 -3.33
N THR A 47 -5.44 -14.39 -2.32
CA THR A 47 -6.67 -15.18 -2.26
C THR A 47 -7.58 -14.88 -3.45
N LEU A 48 -7.74 -13.60 -3.79
CA LEU A 48 -8.54 -13.19 -4.94
C LEU A 48 -7.95 -13.67 -6.27
N GLY A 49 -6.62 -13.60 -6.43
CA GLY A 49 -5.91 -14.12 -7.59
C GLY A 49 -6.10 -15.63 -7.77
N LEU A 50 -6.00 -16.40 -6.69
CA LEU A 50 -6.23 -17.85 -6.69
C LEU A 50 -7.68 -18.20 -7.03
N LEU A 51 -8.66 -17.51 -6.44
CA LEU A 51 -10.08 -17.70 -6.74
C LEU A 51 -10.38 -17.38 -8.21
N LEU A 52 -9.76 -16.33 -8.75
CA LEU A 52 -9.93 -15.97 -10.16
C LEU A 52 -9.37 -17.03 -11.10
N MET A 53 -8.21 -17.60 -10.78
CA MET A 53 -7.62 -18.71 -11.53
C MET A 53 -8.53 -19.94 -11.49
N ALA A 54 -9.02 -20.31 -10.30
CA ALA A 54 -9.92 -21.44 -10.13
C ALA A 54 -11.26 -21.26 -10.86
N ALA A 55 -11.85 -20.06 -10.81
CA ALA A 55 -13.07 -19.74 -11.53
C ALA A 55 -12.88 -19.78 -13.05
N SER A 56 -11.74 -19.29 -13.54
CA SER A 56 -11.39 -19.32 -14.96
C SER A 56 -11.17 -20.75 -15.47
N ALA A 57 -10.44 -21.58 -14.71
CA ALA A 57 -10.17 -22.97 -15.07
C ALA A 57 -11.45 -23.82 -15.14
N ARG A 58 -12.46 -23.50 -14.34
CA ARG A 58 -13.77 -24.18 -14.33
C ARG A 58 -14.80 -23.57 -15.29
N GLY A 59 -14.42 -22.64 -16.17
CA GLY A 59 -15.33 -22.00 -17.12
C GLY A 59 -16.41 -21.11 -16.48
N ARG A 60 -16.28 -20.71 -15.21
CA ARG A 60 -17.29 -19.91 -14.48
C ARG A 60 -17.15 -18.42 -14.81
N THR A 61 -17.56 -18.03 -16.01
CA THR A 61 -17.39 -16.68 -16.57
C THR A 61 -18.00 -15.57 -15.69
N VAL A 62 -19.19 -15.77 -15.14
CA VAL A 62 -19.85 -14.79 -14.26
C VAL A 62 -19.07 -14.59 -12.96
N ALA A 63 -18.59 -15.67 -12.34
CA ALA A 63 -17.79 -15.60 -11.12
C ALA A 63 -16.46 -14.90 -11.36
N ALA A 64 -15.78 -15.22 -12.47
CA ALA A 64 -14.53 -14.57 -12.85
C ALA A 64 -14.71 -13.06 -13.07
N ARG A 65 -15.82 -12.64 -13.69
CA ARG A 65 -16.14 -11.21 -13.87
C ARG A 65 -16.36 -10.48 -12.54
N ARG A 66 -17.10 -11.10 -11.60
CA ARG A 66 -17.31 -10.54 -10.26
C ARG A 66 -16.00 -10.38 -9.49
N LEU A 67 -15.14 -11.39 -9.54
CA LEU A 67 -13.82 -11.36 -8.88
C LEU A 67 -12.90 -10.31 -9.50
N HIS A 68 -12.95 -10.11 -10.81
CA HIS A 68 -12.21 -9.03 -11.48
C HIS A 68 -12.68 -7.64 -11.01
N ILE A 69 -13.99 -7.39 -10.99
CA ILE A 69 -14.55 -6.12 -10.48
C ILE A 69 -14.15 -5.92 -9.01
N ALA A 70 -14.25 -6.95 -8.18
CA ALA A 70 -13.81 -6.88 -6.79
C ALA A 70 -12.32 -6.50 -6.66
N GLY A 71 -11.46 -7.05 -7.53
CA GLY A 71 -10.04 -6.70 -7.57
C GLY A 71 -9.79 -5.24 -7.95
N MET A 72 -10.57 -4.69 -8.89
CA MET A 72 -10.50 -3.27 -9.24
C MET A 72 -10.91 -2.38 -8.07
N VAL A 73 -12.04 -2.68 -7.43
CA VAL A 73 -12.54 -1.91 -6.28
C VAL A 73 -11.54 -1.95 -5.13
N LEU A 74 -10.95 -3.13 -4.85
CA LEU A 74 -9.93 -3.27 -3.82
C LEU A 74 -8.65 -2.47 -4.14
N ALA A 75 -8.16 -2.52 -5.38
CA ALA A 75 -6.99 -1.75 -5.79
C ALA A 75 -7.20 -0.24 -5.61
N LEU A 76 -8.39 0.26 -5.98
CA LEU A 76 -8.75 1.66 -5.78
C LEU A 76 -8.90 2.02 -4.29
N ALA A 77 -9.54 1.14 -3.50
CA ALA A 77 -9.70 1.33 -2.06
C ALA A 77 -8.34 1.37 -1.34
N TYR A 78 -7.40 0.49 -1.70
CA TYR A 78 -6.04 0.52 -1.18
C TYR A 78 -5.29 1.78 -1.58
N ALA A 79 -5.41 2.24 -2.83
CA ALA A 79 -4.80 3.48 -3.27
C ALA A 79 -5.28 4.68 -2.42
N ALA A 80 -6.59 4.79 -2.21
CA ALA A 80 -7.19 5.84 -1.38
C ALA A 80 -6.76 5.73 0.09
N ALA A 81 -6.78 4.53 0.67
CA ALA A 81 -6.39 4.31 2.06
C ALA A 81 -4.92 4.67 2.31
N PHE A 82 -4.01 4.26 1.41
CA PHE A 82 -2.60 4.60 1.51
C PHE A 82 -2.35 6.10 1.30
N ALA A 83 -3.03 6.74 0.34
CA ALA A 83 -2.92 8.18 0.12
C ALA A 83 -3.39 8.98 1.35
N HIS A 84 -4.54 8.63 1.92
CA HIS A 84 -5.06 9.28 3.13
C HIS A 84 -4.06 9.14 4.30
N ARG A 85 -3.54 7.93 4.52
CA ARG A 85 -2.53 7.70 5.57
C ARG A 85 -1.24 8.47 5.28
N ALA A 86 -0.80 8.54 4.02
CA ALA A 86 0.39 9.30 3.62
C ALA A 86 0.21 10.79 3.90
N GLN A 87 -0.97 11.36 3.65
CA GLN A 87 -1.28 12.75 3.96
C GLN A 87 -1.19 13.04 5.46
N ALA A 88 -1.80 12.18 6.30
CA ALA A 88 -1.72 12.33 7.76
C ALA A 88 -0.26 12.29 8.24
N ALA A 89 0.54 11.35 7.74
CA ALA A 89 1.96 11.26 8.07
C ALA A 89 2.77 12.45 7.54
N GLY A 90 2.37 13.04 6.40
CA GLY A 90 2.99 14.24 5.85
C GLY A 90 2.72 15.51 6.67
N VAL A 91 1.63 15.57 7.43
CA VAL A 91 1.41 16.65 8.41
C VAL A 91 2.41 16.51 9.55
N GLU A 92 2.57 15.29 10.08
CA GLU A 92 3.52 15.01 11.17
C GLU A 92 4.98 15.24 10.77
N VAL A 93 5.35 14.92 9.52
CA VAL A 93 6.69 15.23 9.00
C VAL A 93 6.95 16.73 8.98
N ARG A 94 6.00 17.53 8.50
CA ARG A 94 6.16 18.99 8.48
C ARG A 94 6.26 19.57 9.88
N ALA A 95 5.41 19.13 10.81
CA ALA A 95 5.49 19.54 12.21
C ALA A 95 6.85 19.19 12.85
N HIS A 96 7.39 18.00 12.54
CA HIS A 96 8.74 17.62 12.98
C HIS A 96 9.84 18.49 12.37
N GLU A 97 9.77 18.77 11.07
CA GLU A 97 10.76 19.62 10.38
C GLU A 97 10.74 21.07 10.90
N GLU A 98 9.55 21.62 11.13
CA GLU A 98 9.37 22.94 11.72
C GLU A 98 9.96 22.99 13.13
N ALA A 99 9.59 22.05 14.01
CA ALA A 99 10.14 21.98 15.37
C ALA A 99 11.66 21.75 15.38
N ALA A 100 12.18 20.90 14.50
CA ALA A 100 13.62 20.67 14.37
C ALA A 100 14.37 21.95 13.98
N SER A 101 13.83 22.69 13.00
CA SER A 101 14.45 23.95 12.56
C SER A 101 14.45 25.02 13.66
N GLN A 102 13.38 25.12 14.44
CA GLN A 102 13.30 26.05 15.59
C GLN A 102 14.31 25.66 16.68
N PHE A 103 14.44 24.36 16.99
CA PHE A 103 15.42 23.90 17.96
C PHE A 103 16.86 24.21 17.51
N GLU A 104 17.16 23.97 16.23
CA GLU A 104 18.47 24.29 15.65
C GLU A 104 18.78 25.80 15.71
N GLU A 105 17.78 26.66 15.51
CA GLU A 105 17.91 28.12 15.65
C GLU A 105 18.24 28.51 17.10
N LEU A 106 17.49 28.00 18.09
CA LEU A 106 17.73 28.28 19.52
C LEU A 106 19.13 27.82 19.97
N VAL A 107 19.57 26.66 19.50
CA VAL A 107 20.93 26.16 19.74
C VAL A 107 21.97 27.06 19.08
N GLY A 108 21.72 27.50 17.83
CA GLY A 108 22.61 28.39 17.09
C GLY A 108 22.77 29.78 17.73
N GLU A 109 21.72 30.27 18.37
CA GLU A 109 21.72 31.51 19.15
C GLU A 109 22.30 31.36 20.56
N GLY A 110 22.59 30.13 21.00
CA GLY A 110 23.07 29.83 22.34
C GLY A 110 22.00 29.96 23.43
N LEU A 111 20.72 29.94 23.05
CA LEU A 111 19.58 29.96 23.96
C LEU A 111 19.24 28.57 24.51
N GLU A 112 19.63 27.51 23.80
CA GLU A 112 19.46 26.12 24.21
C GLU A 112 20.77 25.33 24.08
N GLU A 113 20.97 24.36 24.97
CA GLU A 113 22.07 23.41 24.85
C GLU A 113 21.68 22.27 23.91
N ASN A 114 22.60 21.86 23.02
CA ASN A 114 22.37 20.74 22.12
C ASN A 114 22.56 19.39 22.83
N THR A 115 21.58 19.05 23.67
CA THR A 115 21.50 17.77 24.38
C THR A 115 20.26 17.01 23.93
N GLU A 116 20.32 15.67 24.05
CA GLU A 116 19.17 14.81 23.74
C GLU A 116 17.98 15.08 24.66
N GLU A 117 18.25 15.41 25.93
CA GLU A 117 17.23 15.73 26.93
C GLU A 117 16.51 17.03 26.61
N ASN A 118 17.24 18.11 26.28
CA ASN A 118 16.65 19.39 25.91
C ASN A 118 15.85 19.27 24.61
N ARG A 119 16.38 18.54 23.62
CA ARG A 119 15.63 18.25 22.39
C ARG A 119 14.34 17.51 22.69
N ARG A 120 14.37 16.48 23.55
CA ARG A 120 13.17 15.73 23.89
C ARG A 120 12.13 16.61 24.59
N ALA A 121 12.56 17.43 25.55
CA ALA A 121 11.70 18.36 26.28
C ALA A 121 11.08 19.41 25.34
N PHE A 122 11.87 19.98 24.43
CA PHE A 122 11.40 20.95 23.45
C PHE A 122 10.31 20.38 22.52
N PHE A 123 10.54 19.17 21.99
CA PHE A 123 9.55 18.51 21.13
C PHE A 123 8.28 18.11 21.89
N GLU A 124 8.40 17.75 23.18
CA GLU A 124 7.27 17.47 24.04
C GLU A 124 6.45 18.75 24.33
N GLU A 125 7.11 19.88 24.59
CA GLU A 125 6.47 21.18 24.82
C GLU A 125 5.69 21.67 23.59
N LEU A 126 6.24 21.46 22.39
CA LEU A 126 5.56 21.80 21.13
C LEU A 126 4.50 20.79 20.68
N GLU A 127 4.28 19.71 21.44
CA GLU A 127 3.44 18.57 21.04
C GLU A 127 3.85 18.02 19.64
N ALA A 128 5.12 18.15 19.28
CA ALA A 128 5.65 17.80 17.97
C ALA A 128 6.17 16.34 17.95
N PRO A 129 6.06 15.62 16.81
CA PRO A 129 6.62 14.28 16.71
C PRO A 129 8.14 14.30 16.92
N GLN A 130 8.68 13.46 17.80
CA GLN A 130 10.13 13.42 18.08
C GLN A 130 10.97 12.90 16.90
N TYR A 131 10.36 12.18 15.96
CA TYR A 131 11.04 11.61 14.81
C TYR A 131 10.27 11.87 13.51
N SER A 132 11.01 12.13 12.44
CA SER A 132 10.43 12.27 11.11
C SER A 132 9.85 10.94 10.62
N LYS A 133 8.57 10.98 10.21
CA LYS A 133 7.91 9.85 9.54
C LYS A 133 8.05 9.92 8.01
N ALA A 134 9.07 10.60 7.49
CA ALA A 134 9.27 10.80 6.05
C ALA A 134 9.39 9.46 5.29
N TYR A 135 10.11 8.48 5.86
CA TYR A 135 10.24 7.13 5.29
C TYR A 135 8.85 6.48 5.06
N LEU A 136 7.95 6.69 6.00
CA LEU A 136 6.62 6.09 6.00
C LEU A 136 5.69 6.83 5.03
N THR A 137 5.74 8.17 5.01
CA THR A 137 5.03 8.99 4.03
C THR A 137 5.42 8.63 2.61
N GLY A 138 6.72 8.54 2.32
CA GLY A 138 7.24 8.16 1.00
C GLY A 138 6.82 6.74 0.60
N THR A 139 6.91 5.79 1.53
CA THR A 139 6.48 4.40 1.28
C THR A 139 4.98 4.33 0.96
N LEU A 140 4.13 5.01 1.73
CA LEU A 140 2.68 4.99 1.53
C LEU A 140 2.26 5.67 0.22
N TRP A 141 2.88 6.79 -0.17
CA TRP A 141 2.64 7.39 -1.48
C TRP A 141 3.04 6.45 -2.62
N THR A 142 4.17 5.75 -2.47
CA THR A 142 4.63 4.76 -3.45
C THR A 142 3.65 3.60 -3.58
N LEU A 143 3.19 3.03 -2.44
CA LEU A 143 2.18 1.96 -2.43
C LEU A 143 0.84 2.42 -3.00
N SER A 144 0.42 3.65 -2.70
CA SER A 144 -0.77 4.26 -3.30
C SER A 144 -0.66 4.34 -4.82
N GLY A 145 0.48 4.81 -5.34
CA GLY A 145 0.78 4.87 -6.76
C GLY A 145 0.71 3.50 -7.43
N PHE A 146 1.33 2.47 -6.85
CA PHE A 146 1.27 1.10 -7.39
C PHE A 146 -0.15 0.51 -7.35
N ALA A 147 -0.91 0.76 -6.29
CA ALA A 147 -2.30 0.33 -6.20
C ALA A 147 -3.18 1.02 -7.27
N PHE A 148 -2.96 2.31 -7.51
CA PHE A 148 -3.65 3.06 -8.56
C PHE A 148 -3.29 2.58 -9.97
N VAL A 149 -2.00 2.37 -10.25
CA VAL A 149 -1.53 1.78 -11.53
C VAL A 149 -2.12 0.38 -11.73
N THR A 150 -2.21 -0.42 -10.66
CA THR A 150 -2.87 -1.72 -10.71
C THR A 150 -4.35 -1.62 -11.03
N PHE A 151 -5.07 -0.67 -10.41
CA PHE A 151 -6.46 -0.38 -10.77
C PHE A 151 -6.61 -0.05 -12.26
N LEU A 152 -5.77 0.83 -12.81
CA LEU A 152 -5.76 1.16 -14.24
C LEU A 152 -5.46 -0.08 -15.10
N ALA A 153 -4.45 -0.86 -14.73
CA ALA A 153 -4.11 -2.09 -15.45
C ALA A 153 -5.30 -3.08 -15.47
N LEU A 154 -6.00 -3.23 -14.35
CA LEU A 154 -7.20 -4.06 -14.25
C LEU A 154 -8.37 -3.50 -15.06
N LEU A 155 -8.54 -2.17 -15.09
CA LEU A 155 -9.58 -1.49 -15.87
C LEU A 155 -9.39 -1.74 -17.38
N PHE A 156 -8.15 -1.69 -17.88
CA PHE A 156 -7.85 -1.90 -19.29
C PHE A 156 -7.72 -3.39 -19.69
N THR A 157 -7.56 -4.29 -18.72
CA THR A 157 -7.49 -5.73 -18.99
C THR A 157 -8.90 -6.32 -19.12
N ARG A 158 -9.36 -6.57 -20.35
CA ARG A 158 -10.63 -7.27 -20.57
C ARG A 158 -10.56 -8.73 -20.07
N PRO A 159 -11.59 -9.23 -19.36
CA PRO A 159 -11.68 -10.66 -19.06
C PRO A 159 -11.80 -11.42 -20.40
N GLY A 160 -10.92 -12.40 -20.61
CA GLY A 160 -10.85 -13.14 -21.87
C GLY A 160 -12.18 -13.80 -22.24
N LYS A 161 -12.50 -13.85 -23.53
CA LYS A 161 -13.67 -14.59 -24.02
C LYS A 161 -13.51 -16.08 -23.67
N PRO A 162 -14.57 -16.77 -23.22
CA PRO A 162 -14.52 -18.22 -23.05
C PRO A 162 -14.17 -18.90 -24.37
N ALA A 163 -13.47 -20.02 -24.31
CA ALA A 163 -13.20 -20.84 -25.49
C ALA A 163 -14.53 -21.21 -26.16
N PRO A 164 -14.63 -21.16 -27.49
CA PRO A 164 -15.84 -21.58 -28.19
C PRO A 164 -16.16 -23.03 -27.80
N SER A 165 -17.42 -23.30 -27.45
CA SER A 165 -17.89 -24.66 -27.20
C SER A 165 -17.61 -25.51 -28.44
N PRO A 166 -17.16 -26.77 -28.29
CA PRO A 166 -16.99 -27.66 -29.43
C PRO A 166 -18.33 -27.74 -30.17
N SER A 167 -18.32 -27.42 -31.46
CA SER A 167 -19.47 -27.63 -32.33
C SER A 167 -19.88 -29.10 -32.24
N PRO A 168 -21.18 -29.42 -32.16
CA PRO A 168 -21.63 -30.81 -32.15
C PRO A 168 -21.07 -31.49 -33.40
N SER A 169 -20.31 -32.58 -33.21
CA SER A 169 -19.83 -33.41 -34.31
C SER A 169 -21.04 -33.80 -35.16
N PRO A 170 -20.99 -33.63 -36.49
CA PRO A 170 -22.08 -34.08 -37.35
C PRO A 170 -22.29 -35.56 -37.08
N SER A 171 -23.50 -35.92 -36.69
CA SER A 171 -23.95 -37.30 -36.53
C SER A 171 -23.55 -38.04 -37.80
N ALA A 172 -22.73 -39.08 -37.68
CA ALA A 172 -22.48 -39.99 -38.79
C ALA A 172 -23.80 -40.71 -39.07
N GLU A 173 -24.48 -40.32 -40.16
CA GLU A 173 -25.50 -41.13 -40.83
C GLU A 173 -24.86 -42.25 -41.65
#